data_AF-A0A8C8M4U6-F1
#
_entry.id   AF-A0A8C8M4U6-F1
#
_cell.length_a   1.000
_cell.length_b   1.000
_cell.length_c   1.000
_cell.angle_alpha   90.00
_cell.angle_beta   90.00
_cell.angle_gamma   90.00
#
_symmetry.space_group_name_H-M   'P 1'
#
loop_
_entity.id
_entity.type
_entity.pdbx_description
1 polymer ?
#
loop_
_entity_poly.entity_id
_entity_poly.type
_entity_poly.pdbx_seq_one_letter_code
_entity_poly.pdbx_strand_id
1 'polypeptide(L)'
;MGRDNILTFAVLCLYHAWTLGVDSTMVRPDTVLDMARSSVDDAYKGCVPAMLTKVKVYLSDEITANTDDFGTRWTDHYDATDKESDGELTVEHIVAIKLYSGIFYKTLNDAVCVGKDKSKAKTFEFYAWHFLLSDAIRILEDKNHPNECLKTVYRGTKRVYKGQLNQEIRFGKFLSTSTSQTFAAESGTENCFEIETCLCGKIYDHGVT
;
A
#
# COMPACT_ATOMS: atom_id res chain seq x y z
N MET A 1 -17.15 -46.84 25.20
CA MET A 1 -16.09 -46.05 24.57
C MET A 1 -16.71 -45.38 23.35
N GLY A 2 -17.19 -44.15 23.54
CA GLY A 2 -17.91 -43.38 22.53
C GLY A 2 -17.65 -41.91 22.81
N ARG A 3 -16.64 -41.39 22.12
CA ARG A 3 -16.44 -39.95 21.90
C ARG A 3 -17.48 -39.53 20.88
N ASP A 4 -18.13 -38.38 21.10
CA ASP A 4 -18.16 -37.29 20.13
C ASP A 4 -19.08 -36.17 20.66
N ASN A 5 -18.45 -35.12 21.19
CA ASN A 5 -19.07 -33.82 21.39
C ASN A 5 -19.12 -33.11 20.03
N ILE A 6 -20.26 -33.20 19.35
CA ILE A 6 -20.52 -32.44 18.14
C ILE A 6 -20.93 -31.02 18.56
N LEU A 7 -20.00 -30.08 18.43
CA LEU A 7 -20.27 -28.65 18.42
C LEU A 7 -21.10 -28.31 17.17
N THR A 8 -22.34 -27.93 17.38
CA THR A 8 -23.25 -27.45 16.33
C THR A 8 -22.75 -26.10 15.80
N PHE A 9 -22.30 -26.05 14.55
CA PHE A 9 -22.09 -24.80 13.82
C PHE A 9 -23.45 -24.20 13.48
N ALA A 10 -23.84 -23.12 14.16
CA ALA A 10 -24.91 -22.25 13.70
C ALA A 10 -24.31 -21.26 12.68
N VAL A 11 -24.40 -21.62 11.40
CA VAL A 11 -24.17 -20.68 10.29
C VAL A 11 -25.36 -19.73 10.26
N LEU A 12 -25.20 -18.55 10.87
CA LEU A 12 -26.13 -17.44 10.70
C LEU A 12 -25.84 -16.76 9.36
N CYS A 13 -26.48 -17.26 8.30
CA CYS A 13 -26.63 -16.55 7.04
C CYS A 13 -27.51 -15.30 7.27
N LEU A 14 -26.89 -14.16 7.54
CA LEU A 14 -27.58 -12.88 7.38
C LEU A 14 -27.54 -12.49 5.90
N TYR A 15 -28.65 -12.78 5.22
CA TYR A 15 -28.99 -12.20 3.93
C TYR A 15 -29.17 -10.68 4.11
N HIS A 16 -28.09 -9.90 3.96
CA HIS A 16 -28.27 -8.53 3.50
C HIS A 16 -28.51 -8.59 2.00
N ALA A 17 -29.77 -8.37 1.62
CA ALA A 17 -30.17 -8.09 0.26
C ALA A 17 -29.40 -6.85 -0.21
N TRP A 18 -28.29 -7.08 -0.92
CA TRP A 18 -27.68 -6.05 -1.74
C TRP A 18 -28.66 -5.76 -2.86
N THR A 19 -29.37 -4.63 -2.76
CA THR A 19 -29.93 -4.00 -3.94
C THR A 19 -28.77 -3.84 -4.91
N LEU A 20 -28.85 -4.50 -6.06
CA LEU A 20 -27.96 -4.29 -7.20
C LEU A 20 -28.07 -2.82 -7.59
N GLY A 21 -27.21 -1.99 -7.00
CA GLY A 21 -26.86 -0.71 -7.57
C GLY A 21 -26.32 -1.02 -8.95
N VAL A 22 -26.97 -0.48 -9.97
CA VAL A 22 -26.49 -0.52 -11.34
C VAL A 22 -25.07 0.01 -11.32
N ASP A 23 -24.09 -0.90 -11.49
CA ASP A 23 -22.69 -0.55 -11.66
C ASP A 23 -22.63 0.20 -12.99
N SER A 24 -22.71 1.52 -12.92
CA SER A 24 -22.54 2.37 -14.09
C SER A 24 -21.17 2.01 -14.62
N THR A 25 -21.10 1.43 -15.82
CA THR A 25 -19.88 1.18 -16.56
C THR A 25 -19.26 2.54 -16.90
N MET A 26 -18.65 3.17 -15.90
CA MET A 26 -17.87 4.37 -16.06
C MET A 26 -16.68 3.93 -16.91
N VAL A 27 -16.72 4.26 -18.20
CA VAL A 27 -15.60 4.08 -19.12
C VAL A 27 -14.44 4.85 -18.52
N ARG A 28 -13.52 4.13 -17.86
CA ARG A 28 -12.31 4.73 -17.31
C ARG A 28 -11.38 4.97 -18.51
N PRO A 29 -10.94 6.20 -18.76
CA PRO A 29 -10.02 6.44 -19.86
C PRO A 29 -8.75 5.62 -19.68
N ASP A 30 -8.24 5.10 -20.79
CA ASP A 30 -7.01 4.33 -20.82
C ASP A 30 -5.85 5.17 -20.25
N THR A 31 -5.01 4.53 -19.44
CA THR A 31 -3.82 5.17 -18.87
C THR A 31 -2.62 4.88 -19.75
N VAL A 32 -2.01 5.91 -20.33
CA VAL A 32 -0.76 5.76 -21.09
C VAL A 32 0.39 5.58 -20.10
N LEU A 33 1.16 4.52 -20.26
CA LEU A 33 2.37 4.27 -19.48
C LEU A 33 3.44 5.30 -19.86
N ASP A 34 4.14 5.82 -18.86
CA ASP A 34 5.24 6.76 -19.03
C ASP A 34 6.23 6.63 -17.86
N MET A 35 7.13 7.60 -17.72
CA MET A 35 8.11 7.66 -16.63
C MET A 35 7.58 8.30 -15.34
N ALA A 36 6.26 8.49 -15.20
CA ALA A 36 5.58 9.09 -14.06
C ALA A 36 6.24 10.37 -13.55
N ARG A 37 6.63 11.29 -14.45
CA ARG A 37 7.49 12.43 -14.08
C ARG A 37 6.84 13.42 -13.10
N SER A 38 5.54 13.33 -12.86
CA SER A 38 4.77 14.14 -11.92
C SER A 38 4.72 13.55 -10.50
N SER A 39 5.26 12.36 -10.27
CA SER A 39 5.15 11.69 -8.98
C SER A 39 6.15 12.16 -7.93
N VAL A 40 5.80 11.98 -6.66
CA VAL A 40 6.77 11.93 -5.56
C VAL A 40 7.34 10.51 -5.49
N ASP A 41 8.62 10.34 -5.82
CA ASP A 41 9.27 9.03 -5.90
C ASP A 41 10.65 9.02 -5.21
N ASP A 42 10.76 9.76 -4.09
CA ASP A 42 12.00 9.85 -3.31
C ASP A 42 12.37 8.49 -2.70
N ALA A 43 13.60 8.05 -2.95
CA ALA A 43 14.16 6.82 -2.38
C ALA A 43 14.81 7.05 -1.00
N TYR A 44 14.86 8.30 -0.53
CA TYR A 44 15.46 8.73 0.74
C TYR A 44 16.91 8.30 0.97
N LYS A 45 17.62 7.96 -0.11
CA LYS A 45 19.01 7.48 -0.06
C LYS A 45 19.92 8.58 0.51
N GLY A 46 20.58 8.27 1.62
CA GLY A 46 21.49 9.17 2.30
C GLY A 46 20.82 10.21 3.22
N CYS A 47 19.49 10.20 3.35
CA CYS A 47 18.76 11.12 4.23
C CYS A 47 17.81 10.44 5.23
N VAL A 48 17.76 9.10 5.28
CA VAL A 48 16.92 8.33 6.23
C VAL A 48 17.05 8.83 7.68
N PRO A 49 18.25 9.01 8.29
CA PRO A 49 18.35 9.47 9.68
C PRO A 49 17.75 10.88 9.89
N ALA A 50 17.92 11.76 8.91
CA ALA A 50 17.36 13.11 8.97
C ALA A 50 15.83 13.07 8.84
N MET A 51 15.30 12.19 7.98
CA MET A 51 13.86 12.01 7.83
C MET A 51 13.24 11.36 9.07
N LEU A 52 13.87 10.37 9.70
CA LEU A 52 13.42 9.80 10.99
C LEU A 52 13.33 10.84 12.11
N THR A 53 14.13 11.90 12.05
CA THR A 53 14.04 13.01 13.01
C THR A 53 12.83 13.91 12.72
N LYS A 54 12.56 14.19 11.44
CA LYS A 54 11.48 15.09 11.01
C LYS A 54 10.11 14.43 10.95
N VAL A 55 10.07 13.10 10.75
CA VAL A 55 8.84 12.34 10.53
C VAL A 55 7.84 12.54 11.66
N LYS A 56 8.30 12.70 12.91
CA LYS A 56 7.40 12.94 14.06
C LYS A 56 6.61 14.24 13.93
N VAL A 57 7.26 15.29 13.45
CA VAL A 57 6.62 16.61 13.26
C VAL A 57 5.67 16.54 12.08
N TYR A 58 6.13 16.05 10.93
CA TYR A 58 5.29 15.91 9.75
C TYR A 58 4.09 15.01 9.99
N LEU A 59 4.26 13.90 10.69
CA LEU A 59 3.17 12.99 11.00
C LEU A 59 2.12 13.66 11.89
N SER A 60 2.54 14.42 12.90
CA SER A 60 1.63 15.20 13.75
C SER A 60 0.86 16.24 12.92
N ASP A 61 1.53 16.93 12.01
CA ASP A 61 0.90 17.91 11.13
C ASP A 61 -0.10 17.24 10.18
N GLU A 62 0.24 16.08 9.62
CA GLU A 62 -0.62 15.30 8.70
C GLU A 62 -1.88 14.79 9.40
N ILE A 63 -1.75 14.25 10.62
CA ILE A 63 -2.87 13.77 11.43
C ILE A 63 -3.83 14.92 11.76
N THR A 64 -3.28 16.09 12.14
CA THR A 64 -4.08 17.24 12.55
C THR A 64 -4.69 18.02 11.38
N ALA A 65 -4.08 17.97 10.19
CA ALA A 65 -4.61 18.61 8.99
C ALA A 65 -5.85 17.90 8.41
N ASN A 66 -6.04 16.61 8.71
CA ASN A 66 -7.17 15.82 8.22
C ASN A 66 -7.73 14.92 9.32
N THR A 67 -8.24 15.53 10.40
CA THR A 67 -8.72 14.81 11.57
C THR A 67 -9.89 13.87 11.27
N ASP A 68 -10.73 14.20 10.28
CA ASP A 68 -11.98 13.47 10.02
C ASP A 68 -11.80 12.23 9.13
N ASP A 69 -10.59 11.99 8.60
CA ASP A 69 -10.30 10.82 7.77
C ASP A 69 -8.90 10.24 8.04
N PHE A 70 -7.83 10.80 7.47
CA PHE A 70 -6.48 10.25 7.65
C PHE A 70 -6.07 10.23 9.13
N GLY A 71 -6.33 11.32 9.87
CA GLY A 71 -6.00 11.46 11.27
C GLY A 71 -6.71 10.42 12.14
N THR A 72 -8.04 10.30 12.05
CA THR A 72 -8.79 9.24 12.76
C THR A 72 -8.25 7.85 12.42
N ARG A 73 -8.05 7.53 11.14
CA ARG A 73 -7.57 6.19 10.75
C ARG A 73 -6.18 5.89 11.25
N TRP A 74 -5.29 6.86 11.19
CA TRP A 74 -3.95 6.73 11.75
C TRP A 74 -4.04 6.42 13.24
N THR A 75 -4.80 7.21 14.00
CA THR A 75 -4.98 7.02 15.44
C THR A 75 -5.60 5.66 15.77
N ASP A 76 -6.67 5.26 15.07
CA ASP A 76 -7.33 3.97 15.28
C ASP A 76 -6.37 2.80 15.07
N HIS A 77 -5.60 2.83 13.96
CA HIS A 77 -4.60 1.79 13.70
C HIS A 77 -3.44 1.85 14.69
N TYR A 78 -3.02 3.03 15.13
CA TYR A 78 -1.95 3.19 16.12
C TYR A 78 -2.36 2.63 17.48
N ASP A 79 -3.58 2.90 17.93
CA ASP A 79 -4.10 2.43 19.21
C ASP A 79 -4.41 0.93 19.20
N ALA A 80 -4.82 0.39 18.05
CA ALA A 80 -5.02 -1.05 17.85
C ALA A 80 -3.73 -1.84 17.57
N THR A 81 -2.60 -1.17 17.33
CA THR A 81 -1.32 -1.84 17.08
C THR A 81 -0.61 -2.13 18.38
N ASP A 82 -0.18 -3.39 18.54
CA ASP A 82 0.64 -3.77 19.67
C ASP A 82 1.93 -2.96 19.70
N LYS A 83 2.22 -2.39 20.88
CA LYS A 83 3.38 -1.53 21.13
C LYS A 83 4.57 -2.35 21.62
N GLU A 84 4.37 -3.63 21.93
CA GLU A 84 5.43 -4.58 22.14
C GLU A 84 6.06 -4.91 20.79
N SER A 85 7.33 -4.51 20.62
CA SER A 85 8.07 -4.65 19.35
C SER A 85 8.30 -6.12 19.01
N ASP A 86 7.96 -6.53 17.78
CA ASP A 86 8.35 -7.82 17.20
C ASP A 86 9.72 -7.79 16.49
N GLY A 87 10.39 -6.62 16.45
CA GLY A 87 11.59 -6.44 15.61
C GLY A 87 11.90 -5.00 15.17
N GLU A 88 12.38 -4.90 13.92
CA GLU A 88 13.04 -3.73 13.30
C GLU A 88 12.09 -2.61 12.84
N LEU A 89 10.80 -2.90 12.68
CA LEU A 89 9.79 -1.90 12.32
C LEU A 89 9.27 -1.20 13.59
N THR A 90 9.16 0.13 13.53
CA THR A 90 8.45 0.89 14.58
C THR A 90 6.94 0.75 14.43
N VAL A 91 6.18 1.10 15.47
CA VAL A 91 4.71 1.14 15.42
C VAL A 91 4.22 2.01 14.25
N GLU A 92 4.87 3.15 13.99
CA GLU A 92 4.51 4.04 12.89
C GLU A 92 4.73 3.39 11.51
N HIS A 93 5.76 2.56 11.35
CA HIS A 93 5.96 1.79 10.12
C HIS A 93 4.84 0.76 9.93
N ILE A 94 4.46 0.06 11.00
CA ILE A 94 3.37 -0.93 10.98
C ILE A 94 2.04 -0.25 10.63
N VAL A 95 1.75 0.90 11.22
CA VAL A 95 0.55 1.70 10.92
C VAL A 95 0.55 2.18 9.48
N ALA A 96 1.68 2.70 8.99
CA ALA A 96 1.83 3.11 7.58
C ALA A 96 1.55 1.96 6.60
N ILE A 97 2.02 0.75 6.92
CA ILE A 97 1.73 -0.48 6.18
C ILE A 97 0.24 -0.82 6.26
N LYS A 98 -0.37 -0.85 7.45
CA LYS A 98 -1.79 -1.20 7.63
C LYS A 98 -2.71 -0.28 6.84
N LEU A 99 -2.47 1.03 6.90
CA LEU A 99 -3.20 2.02 6.10
C LEU A 99 -3.08 1.76 4.60
N TYR A 100 -1.88 1.43 4.14
CA TYR A 100 -1.63 1.16 2.72
C TYR A 100 -2.16 -0.21 2.26
N SER A 101 -2.20 -1.22 3.13
CA SER A 101 -2.74 -2.54 2.79
C SER A 101 -4.27 -2.57 2.85
N GLY A 102 -4.89 -1.67 3.60
CA GLY A 102 -6.34 -1.49 3.68
C GLY A 102 -6.91 -0.68 2.51
N ILE A 103 -8.06 -0.05 2.75
CA ILE A 103 -8.78 0.73 1.72
C ILE A 103 -8.11 2.07 1.37
N PHE A 104 -7.13 2.52 2.17
CA PHE A 104 -6.57 3.87 2.09
C PHE A 104 -5.39 4.00 1.11
N TYR A 105 -4.91 2.90 0.53
CA TYR A 105 -3.85 2.88 -0.48
C TYR A 105 -4.08 3.86 -1.64
N LYS A 106 -5.35 4.05 -2.03
CA LYS A 106 -5.75 4.93 -3.13
C LYS A 106 -5.47 6.39 -2.78
N THR A 107 -5.70 6.81 -1.53
CA THR A 107 -5.45 8.18 -1.07
C THR A 107 -3.99 8.55 -1.23
N LEU A 108 -3.08 7.72 -0.72
CA LEU A 108 -1.65 7.96 -0.85
C LEU A 108 -1.22 7.95 -2.32
N ASN A 109 -1.62 6.91 -3.08
CA ASN A 109 -1.18 6.78 -4.46
C ASN A 109 -1.71 7.90 -5.38
N ASP A 110 -2.95 8.37 -5.17
CA ASP A 110 -3.50 9.49 -5.94
C ASP A 110 -2.74 10.79 -5.62
N ALA A 111 -2.42 11.06 -4.35
CA ALA A 111 -1.62 12.22 -3.96
C ALA A 111 -0.20 12.15 -4.51
N VAL A 112 0.43 10.97 -4.42
CA VAL A 112 1.79 10.72 -4.88
C VAL A 112 1.92 10.92 -6.39
N CYS A 113 1.00 10.39 -7.21
CA CYS A 113 1.07 10.45 -8.67
C CYS A 113 1.18 11.88 -9.24
N VAL A 114 0.63 12.88 -8.54
CA VAL A 114 0.64 14.30 -8.97
C VAL A 114 1.43 15.20 -8.02
N GLY A 115 2.13 14.62 -7.05
CA GLY A 115 2.64 15.35 -5.91
C GLY A 115 3.99 16.04 -6.12
N LYS A 116 4.69 15.86 -7.25
CA LYS A 116 6.05 16.40 -7.42
C LYS A 116 6.15 17.90 -7.23
N ASP A 117 5.26 18.66 -7.85
CA ASP A 117 5.32 20.12 -7.74
C ASP A 117 4.84 20.60 -6.37
N LYS A 118 3.89 19.88 -5.74
CA LYS A 118 3.54 20.10 -4.32
C LYS A 118 4.74 19.84 -3.40
N SER A 119 5.51 18.78 -3.65
CA SER A 119 6.71 18.43 -2.88
C SER A 119 7.77 19.53 -2.98
N LYS A 120 8.05 20.03 -4.19
CA LYS A 120 8.94 21.19 -4.40
C LYS A 120 8.44 22.45 -3.70
N ALA A 121 7.14 22.69 -3.71
CA ALA A 121 6.49 23.82 -3.05
C ALA A 121 6.36 23.65 -1.53
N LYS A 122 6.78 22.50 -0.97
CA LYS A 122 6.61 22.15 0.44
C LYS A 122 5.14 22.07 0.89
N THR A 123 4.26 21.65 0.00
CA THR A 123 2.80 21.55 0.22
C THR A 123 2.24 20.15 -0.06
N PHE A 124 3.09 19.14 -0.26
CA PHE A 124 2.64 17.76 -0.33
C PHE A 124 2.07 17.29 1.01
N GLU A 125 1.00 16.52 0.96
CA GLU A 125 0.11 16.27 2.12
C GLU A 125 0.49 15.04 2.94
N PHE A 126 1.43 14.21 2.46
CA PHE A 126 1.75 12.91 3.07
C PHE A 126 3.26 12.62 3.09
N TYR A 127 4.08 13.59 3.52
CA TYR A 127 5.54 13.40 3.63
C TYR A 127 5.92 12.29 4.61
N ALA A 128 5.31 12.27 5.80
CA ALA A 128 5.60 11.28 6.83
C ALA A 128 5.07 9.92 6.42
N TRP A 129 3.82 9.83 5.96
CA TRP A 129 3.28 8.54 5.52
C TRP A 129 4.05 7.95 4.33
N HIS A 130 4.39 8.76 3.32
CA HIS A 130 5.23 8.33 2.20
C HIS A 130 6.59 7.84 2.69
N PHE A 131 7.27 8.61 3.56
CA PHE A 131 8.57 8.23 4.10
C PHE A 131 8.52 6.92 4.91
N LEU A 132 7.58 6.80 5.85
CA LEU A 132 7.44 5.61 6.69
C LEU A 132 7.14 4.37 5.86
N LEU A 133 6.31 4.48 4.82
CA LEU A 133 6.04 3.35 3.94
C LEU A 133 7.27 2.97 3.10
N SER A 134 7.98 3.94 2.54
CA SER A 134 9.24 3.70 1.83
C SER A 134 10.30 3.04 2.72
N ASP A 135 10.48 3.54 3.95
CA ASP A 135 11.48 3.02 4.87
C ASP A 135 11.11 1.64 5.39
N ALA A 136 9.81 1.37 5.63
CA ALA A 136 9.33 0.05 6.00
C ALA A 136 9.61 -0.99 4.90
N ILE A 137 9.37 -0.64 3.63
CA ILE A 137 9.66 -1.51 2.49
C ILE A 137 11.15 -1.83 2.43
N ARG A 138 12.02 -0.83 2.63
CA ARG A 138 13.47 -1.01 2.66
C ARG A 138 13.91 -1.94 3.79
N ILE A 139 13.41 -1.74 5.01
CA ILE A 139 13.70 -2.61 6.16
C ILE A 139 13.25 -4.05 5.88
N LEU A 140 12.05 -4.24 5.32
CA LEU A 140 11.51 -5.55 4.98
C LEU A 140 12.27 -6.22 3.82
N GLU A 141 12.76 -5.45 2.86
CA GLU A 141 13.63 -5.93 1.78
C GLU A 141 14.93 -6.50 2.37
N ASP A 142 15.63 -5.69 3.18
CA ASP A 142 16.89 -6.04 3.84
C ASP A 142 16.75 -7.30 4.70
N LYS A 143 15.64 -7.42 5.46
CA LYS A 143 15.38 -8.55 6.36
C LYS A 143 15.08 -9.86 5.63
N ASN A 144 14.22 -9.82 4.62
CA ASN A 144 13.65 -11.05 4.07
C ASN A 144 14.60 -11.76 3.11
N HIS A 145 15.48 -11.05 2.39
CA HIS A 145 16.32 -11.67 1.36
C HIS A 145 17.69 -10.98 1.20
N PRO A 146 18.59 -11.09 2.18
CA PRO A 146 19.93 -10.50 2.05
C PRO A 146 20.74 -11.04 0.87
N ASN A 147 20.36 -12.20 0.30
CA ASN A 147 21.09 -12.89 -0.77
C ASN A 147 20.25 -13.25 -2.01
N GLU A 148 18.94 -12.94 -2.05
CA GLU A 148 18.04 -13.25 -3.17
C GLU A 148 17.32 -11.97 -3.62
N CYS A 149 17.96 -11.26 -4.55
CA CYS A 149 17.46 -9.99 -5.07
C CYS A 149 16.22 -10.22 -5.96
N LEU A 150 16.32 -11.11 -6.95
CA LEU A 150 15.33 -11.17 -8.02
C LEU A 150 14.06 -11.94 -7.61
N LYS A 151 12.91 -11.27 -7.65
CA LYS A 151 11.58 -11.86 -7.43
C LYS A 151 10.68 -11.57 -8.61
N THR A 152 9.93 -12.58 -9.05
CA THR A 152 8.82 -12.40 -9.98
C THR A 152 7.54 -12.16 -9.18
N VAL A 153 6.93 -11.01 -9.36
CA VAL A 153 5.65 -10.63 -8.75
C VAL A 153 4.66 -10.19 -9.82
N TYR A 154 3.39 -10.28 -9.48
CA TYR A 154 2.28 -10.02 -10.37
C TYR A 154 1.38 -8.93 -9.83
N ARG A 155 0.84 -8.10 -10.72
CA ARG A 155 -0.16 -7.09 -10.39
C ARG A 155 -1.27 -7.07 -11.43
N GLY A 156 -2.45 -7.54 -11.04
CA GLY A 156 -3.68 -7.33 -11.79
C GLY A 156 -4.24 -5.94 -11.57
N THR A 157 -4.96 -5.42 -12.57
CA THR A 157 -5.61 -4.11 -12.49
C THR A 157 -6.92 -4.07 -13.27
N LYS A 158 -7.86 -3.26 -12.77
CA LYS A 158 -9.12 -2.91 -13.45
C LYS A 158 -8.97 -1.70 -14.40
N ARG A 159 -7.77 -1.13 -14.52
CA ARG A 159 -7.49 -0.02 -15.45
C ARG A 159 -6.80 -0.56 -16.68
N VAL A 160 -7.22 -0.10 -17.84
CA VAL A 160 -6.53 -0.36 -19.09
C VAL A 160 -5.29 0.52 -19.17
N TYR A 161 -4.12 -0.10 -19.29
CA TYR A 161 -2.84 0.56 -19.54
C TYR A 161 -2.42 0.35 -20.99
N LYS A 162 -1.91 1.42 -21.61
CA LYS A 162 -1.37 1.40 -22.97
C LYS A 162 0.10 1.77 -22.94
N GLY A 163 0.94 1.00 -23.63
CA GLY A 163 2.36 1.26 -23.79
C GLY A 163 2.91 0.57 -25.03
N GLN A 164 4.21 0.71 -25.24
CA GLN A 164 4.93 0.10 -26.36
C GLN A 164 5.91 -0.97 -25.84
N LEU A 165 6.22 -1.95 -26.68
CA LEU A 165 7.28 -2.90 -26.39
C LEU A 165 8.62 -2.15 -26.20
N ASN A 166 9.41 -2.57 -25.21
CA ASN A 166 10.68 -1.94 -24.83
C ASN A 166 10.57 -0.48 -24.37
N GLN A 167 9.37 -0.01 -24.03
CA GLN A 167 9.19 1.30 -23.43
C GLN A 167 9.71 1.31 -21.99
N GLU A 168 10.53 2.32 -21.65
CA GLU A 168 10.87 2.58 -20.26
C GLU A 168 9.65 3.16 -19.54
N ILE A 169 9.27 2.55 -18.42
CA ILE A 169 8.11 2.96 -17.64
C ILE A 169 8.48 3.07 -16.16
N ARG A 170 7.74 3.90 -15.44
CA ARG A 170 7.76 3.99 -13.98
C ARG A 170 6.33 4.13 -13.50
N PHE A 171 5.96 3.40 -12.46
CA PHE A 171 4.63 3.54 -11.88
C PHE A 171 4.47 4.83 -11.07
N GLY A 172 5.57 5.33 -10.50
CA GLY A 172 5.61 6.58 -9.73
C GLY A 172 4.72 6.56 -8.50
N LYS A 173 4.36 5.37 -8.02
CA LYS A 173 3.51 5.14 -6.85
C LYS A 173 3.84 3.78 -6.27
N PHE A 174 3.36 3.52 -5.06
CA PHE A 174 3.50 2.20 -4.45
C PHE A 174 2.61 1.20 -5.18
N LEU A 175 3.04 -0.06 -5.18
CA LEU A 175 2.32 -1.16 -5.82
C LEU A 175 2.07 -2.26 -4.80
N SER A 176 0.82 -2.67 -4.69
CA SER A 176 0.51 -3.99 -4.13
C SER A 176 0.66 -5.03 -5.23
N THR A 177 1.35 -6.12 -4.92
CA THR A 177 1.71 -7.20 -5.84
C THR A 177 1.60 -8.54 -5.12
N SER A 178 1.38 -9.63 -5.86
CA SER A 178 1.37 -10.99 -5.33
C SER A 178 2.41 -11.85 -6.03
N THR A 179 2.97 -12.83 -5.33
CA THR A 179 3.81 -13.87 -5.97
C THR A 179 2.98 -14.88 -6.77
N SER A 180 1.65 -14.83 -6.66
CA SER A 180 0.71 -15.65 -7.42
C SER A 180 -0.03 -14.78 -8.44
N GLN A 181 0.11 -15.13 -9.71
CA GLN A 181 -0.63 -14.50 -10.80
C GLN A 181 -2.15 -14.60 -10.60
N THR A 182 -2.62 -15.74 -10.09
CA THR A 182 -4.05 -15.97 -9.82
C THR A 182 -4.57 -15.02 -8.75
N PHE A 183 -3.85 -14.85 -7.64
CA PHE A 183 -4.24 -13.89 -6.60
C PHE A 183 -4.11 -12.44 -7.08
N ALA A 184 -3.11 -12.13 -7.91
CA ALA A 184 -2.98 -10.80 -8.50
C ALA A 184 -4.19 -10.45 -9.39
N ALA A 185 -4.76 -11.42 -10.09
CA ALA A 185 -5.94 -11.22 -10.95
C ALA A 185 -7.21 -10.84 -10.17
N GLU A 186 -7.30 -11.13 -8.87
CA GLU A 186 -8.41 -10.69 -8.02
C GLU A 186 -8.48 -9.15 -7.91
N SER A 187 -7.33 -8.47 -8.09
CA SER A 187 -7.25 -7.01 -8.17
C SER A 187 -7.68 -6.44 -9.53
N GLY A 188 -7.96 -7.30 -10.51
CA GLY A 188 -8.47 -6.97 -11.85
C GLY A 188 -7.71 -7.68 -12.97
N THR A 189 -8.37 -7.81 -14.12
CA THR A 189 -7.92 -8.62 -15.26
C THR A 189 -7.70 -7.83 -16.55
N GLU A 190 -7.90 -6.51 -16.56
CA GLU A 190 -7.75 -5.67 -17.75
C GLU A 190 -6.29 -5.62 -18.22
N ASN A 191 -5.37 -5.53 -17.25
CA ASN A 191 -3.95 -5.79 -17.48
C ASN A 191 -3.40 -6.60 -16.30
N CYS A 192 -2.42 -7.45 -16.57
CA CYS A 192 -1.61 -8.11 -15.56
C CYS A 192 -0.14 -7.78 -15.84
N PHE A 193 0.52 -7.12 -14.89
CA PHE A 193 1.94 -6.88 -14.96
C PHE A 193 2.67 -8.03 -14.30
N GLU A 194 3.58 -8.67 -15.04
CA GLU A 194 4.63 -9.52 -14.49
C GLU A 194 5.88 -8.66 -14.31
N ILE A 195 6.40 -8.62 -13.09
CA ILE A 195 7.46 -7.69 -12.69
C ILE A 195 8.57 -8.50 -12.05
N GLU A 196 9.75 -8.42 -12.64
CA GLU A 196 11.00 -8.86 -12.02
C GLU A 196 11.59 -7.69 -11.23
N THR A 197 11.76 -7.85 -9.92
CA THR A 197 12.17 -6.76 -9.03
C THR A 197 12.97 -7.27 -7.85
N CYS A 198 13.83 -6.40 -7.32
CA CYS A 198 14.45 -6.58 -6.00
C CYS A 198 13.86 -5.70 -4.91
N LEU A 199 13.10 -4.69 -5.28
CA LEU A 199 12.69 -3.60 -4.40
C LEU A 199 11.37 -3.89 -3.68
N CYS A 200 11.19 -5.13 -3.21
CA CYS A 200 9.95 -5.59 -2.59
C CYS A 200 10.16 -6.09 -1.16
N GLY A 201 9.51 -5.41 -0.22
CA GLY A 201 9.31 -5.87 1.16
C GLY A 201 8.10 -6.79 1.25
N LYS A 202 8.29 -8.00 1.77
CA LYS A 202 7.18 -8.91 2.03
C LYS A 202 6.48 -8.47 3.31
N ILE A 203 5.24 -7.99 3.15
CA ILE A 203 4.37 -7.63 4.26
C ILE A 203 3.69 -8.92 4.72
N TYR A 204 4.00 -9.36 5.94
CA TYR A 204 3.22 -10.42 6.58
C TYR A 204 1.94 -9.80 7.15
N ASP A 205 0.90 -10.61 7.25
CA ASP A 205 -0.39 -10.19 7.77
C ASP A 205 -0.26 -9.80 9.24
N HIS A 206 0.09 -8.54 9.52
CA HIS A 206 0.17 -7.97 10.86
C HIS A 206 -1.24 -7.63 11.40
N GLY A 207 -2.23 -8.48 11.10
CA GLY A 207 -3.61 -8.34 11.54
C GLY A 207 -4.37 -7.29 10.74
N VAL A 208 -4.46 -7.47 9.41
CA VAL A 208 -5.47 -6.77 8.61
C VAL A 208 -6.80 -7.50 8.82
N THR A 209 -7.52 -7.15 9.88
CA THR A 209 -8.93 -7.52 10.09
C THR A 209 -9.86 -6.46 9.55
#